data_AF-A0A7J4M836-F1
#
_entry.id   AF-A0A7J4M836-F1
#
_cell.length_a   1.000
_cell.length_b   1.000
_cell.length_c   1.000
_cell.angle_alpha   90.00
_cell.angle_beta   90.00
_cell.angle_gamma   90.00
#
_symmetry.space_group_name_H-M   'P 1'
#
loop_
_entity.id
_entity.type
_entity.pdbx_description
1 polymer ?
#
loop_
_entity_poly.entity_id
_entity_poly.type
_entity_poly.pdbx_seq_one_letter_code
_entity_poly.pdbx_strand_id
1 'polypeptide(L)' 'MATKIPEAMNRLFKNMFVCERCKSKIRADPQKVLKSKVRCRKCGRSQLRVLKKSK' A
#
# COMPACT_ATOMS: atom_id res chain seq x y z
N MET A 1 -8.03 -11.90 24.95
CA MET A 1 -7.57 -12.22 23.57
C MET A 1 -8.04 -11.10 22.66
N ALA A 2 -7.13 -10.28 22.12
CA ALA A 2 -7.50 -9.21 21.18
C ALA A 2 -8.06 -9.85 19.90
N THR A 3 -9.39 -9.86 19.77
CA THR A 3 -10.10 -10.25 18.56
C THR A 3 -9.56 -9.40 17.43
N LYS A 4 -9.02 -10.05 16.38
CA LYS A 4 -8.54 -9.38 15.18
C LYS A 4 -9.74 -8.70 14.53
N ILE A 5 -9.98 -7.44 14.84
CA ILE A 5 -11.08 -6.67 14.27
C ILE A 5 -10.79 -6.53 12.76
N PRO A 6 -11.62 -7.12 11.87
CA PRO A 6 -11.38 -7.08 10.43
C PRO A 6 -11.42 -5.65 9.88
N GLU A 7 -12.20 -4.74 10.48
CA GLU A 7 -12.19 -3.31 10.15
C GLU A 7 -10.82 -2.65 10.36
N ALA A 8 -10.14 -2.96 11.46
CA ALA A 8 -8.84 -2.37 11.74
C ALA A 8 -7.80 -2.80 10.70
N MET A 9 -7.86 -4.06 10.25
CA MET A 9 -7.02 -4.56 9.15
C MET A 9 -7.32 -3.85 7.84
N ASN A 10 -8.60 -3.60 7.52
CA ASN A 10 -8.98 -2.89 6.32
C ASN A 10 -8.48 -1.44 6.32
N ARG A 11 -8.53 -0.74 7.45
CA ARG A 11 -8.02 0.65 7.57
C ARG A 11 -6.51 0.74 7.37
N LEU A 12 -5.77 -0.27 7.85
CA LEU A 12 -4.31 -0.27 7.88
C LEU A 12 -3.67 -0.83 6.61
N PHE A 13 -4.24 -1.87 5.99
CA PHE A 13 -3.56 -2.66 4.96
C PHE A 13 -4.32 -2.72 3.62
N LYS A 14 -5.64 -2.54 3.59
CA LYS A 14 -6.40 -2.66 2.34
C LYS A 14 -5.98 -1.56 1.38
N ASN A 15 -5.51 -1.95 0.20
CA ASN A 15 -5.10 -1.06 -0.89
C ASN A 15 -3.98 -0.07 -0.51
N MET A 16 -3.22 -0.32 0.56
CA MET A 16 -2.11 0.54 0.96
C MET A 16 -0.79 0.02 0.40
N PHE A 17 -0.10 0.88 -0.33
CA PHE A 17 1.20 0.63 -0.94
C PHE A 17 2.23 1.61 -0.39
N VAL A 18 3.47 1.16 -0.30
CA VAL A 18 4.61 1.96 0.13
C VAL A 18 5.58 2.06 -1.03
N CYS A 19 5.96 3.27 -1.41
CA CYS A 19 7.01 3.41 -2.40
C CYS A 19 8.36 3.00 -1.82
N GLU A 20 9.15 2.30 -2.64
CA GLU A 20 10.46 1.78 -2.27
C GLU A 20 11.48 2.87 -1.88
N ARG A 21 11.45 4.02 -2.55
CA ARG A 21 12.40 5.12 -2.35
C ARG A 21 11.91 6.15 -1.33
N CYS A 22 10.71 6.70 -1.59
CA CYS A 22 10.12 7.79 -0.80
C CYS A 22 9.48 7.29 0.52
N LYS A 23 9.38 5.96 0.73
CA LYS A 23 8.65 5.28 1.83
C LYS A 23 7.23 5.82 2.05
N SER A 24 6.69 6.52 1.05
CA SER A 24 5.42 7.22 1.16
C SER A 24 4.30 6.22 0.97
N LYS A 25 3.30 6.31 1.84
CA LYS A 25 2.10 5.46 1.81
C LYS A 25 1.10 6.03 0.81
N ILE A 26 0.56 5.17 -0.05
CA ILE A 26 -0.39 5.53 -1.09
C ILE A 26 -1.52 4.52 -1.06
N ARG A 27 -2.76 5.01 -1.04
CA ARG A 27 -3.92 4.16 -1.28
C ARG A 27 -4.18 4.11 -2.78
N ALA A 28 -4.09 2.93 -3.36
CA ALA A 28 -4.29 2.74 -4.78
C ALA A 28 -4.89 1.36 -5.08
N ASP A 29 -5.53 1.25 -6.24
CA ASP A 29 -6.07 -0.03 -6.68
C ASP A 29 -4.93 -0.98 -7.10
N PRO A 30 -4.91 -2.24 -6.60
CA PRO A 30 -3.84 -3.19 -6.91
C PRO A 30 -3.69 -3.46 -8.41
N GLN A 31 -4.76 -3.48 -9.19
CA GLN A 31 -4.67 -3.69 -10.64
C GLN A 31 -3.97 -2.50 -11.32
N LYS A 32 -4.16 -1.28 -10.83
CA LYS A 32 -3.46 -0.09 -11.35
C LYS A 32 -1.98 -0.08 -10.96
N VAL A 33 -1.64 -0.60 -9.78
CA VAL A 33 -0.24 -0.75 -9.33
C VAL A 33 0.48 -1.83 -10.14
N LEU A 34 -0.16 -2.99 -10.37
CA LEU A 34 0.37 -4.05 -11.24
C LEU A 34 0.59 -3.55 -12.68
N LYS A 35 -0.34 -2.75 -13.20
CA LYS A 35 -0.21 -2.09 -14.51
C LYS A 35 0.74 -0.88 -14.51
N SER A 36 1.47 -0.62 -13.42
CA SER A 36 2.39 0.52 -13.24
C SER A 36 1.79 1.91 -13.54
N LYS A 37 0.46 2.04 -13.47
CA LYS A 37 -0.27 3.30 -13.72
C LYS A 37 -0.27 4.24 -12.52
N VAL A 38 0.17 3.76 -11.35
CA VAL A 38 0.22 4.53 -10.10
C VAL A 38 1.65 4.99 -9.87
N ARG A 39 1.85 6.31 -9.72
CA ARG A 39 3.15 6.93 -9.45
C ARG A 39 3.21 7.48 -8.02
N CYS A 40 4.37 7.41 -7.35
CA CYS A 40 4.59 8.11 -6.06
C CYS A 40 4.41 9.60 -6.30
N ARG A 41 3.50 10.24 -5.57
CA ARG A 41 3.25 11.69 -5.67
C ARG A 41 4.46 12.55 -5.32
N LYS A 42 5.42 12.00 -4.55
CA LYS A 42 6.65 12.70 -4.16
C LYS A 42 7.82 12.50 -5.12
N CYS A 43 8.01 11.28 -5.65
CA CYS A 43 9.20 10.95 -6.45
C CYS A 43 8.90 10.50 -7.89
N GLY A 44 7.63 10.49 -8.31
CA GLY A 44 7.20 10.17 -9.68
C GLY A 44 7.36 8.70 -10.10
N ARG A 45 8.03 7.85 -9.30
CA ARG A 45 8.29 6.45 -9.65
C ARG A 45 7.05 5.56 -9.48
N SER A 46 6.91 4.56 -10.35
CA SER A 46 5.83 3.56 -10.34
C SER A 46 6.15 2.32 -9.51
N GLN A 47 7.36 2.21 -8.96
CA GLN A 47 7.78 1.11 -8.09
C GLN A 47 7.18 1.27 -6.69
N LEU A 48 6.03 0.63 -6.49
CA LEU A 48 5.28 0.61 -5.23
C LEU A 48 5.26 -0.82 -4.67
N ARG A 49 5.64 -0.97 -3.40
CA ARG A 49 5.59 -2.24 -2.66
C ARG A 49 4.26 -2.34 -1.93
N VAL A 50 3.70 -3.55 -1.85
CA VAL A 50 2.56 -3.82 -0.96
C VAL A 50 2.99 -3.71 0.49
N LEU A 51 2.19 -3.03 1.32
CA LEU A 51 2.39 -3.03 2.77
C LEU A 51 1.99 -4.41 3.32
N LYS A 52 2.96 -5.32 3.45
CA LYS A 52 2.72 -6.63 4.09
C LYS A 52 2.66 -6.44 5.60
N LYS A 53 1.64 -7.05 6.22
CA LYS A 53 1.66 -7.29 7.67
C LYS A 53 2.79 -8.31 7.93
N SER A 54 3.80 -7.93 8.70
CA SER A 54 4.85 -8.87 9.12
C SER A 54 4.20 -10.04 9.85
N LYS A 55 4.59 -11.26 9.49
CA LYS A 55 4.13 -12.51 10.11
C LYS A 55 4.57 -12.56 11.58
#